data_AF-A0A2N3BL02-F1
#
_entry.id   AF-A0A2N3BL02-F1
#
_cell.length_a   1.000
_cell.length_b   1.000
_cell.length_c   1.000
_cell.angle_alpha   90.00
_cell.angle_beta   90.00
_cell.angle_gamma   90.00
#
_symmetry.space_group_name_H-M   'P 1'
#
loop_
_entity.id
_entity.type
_entity.pdbx_description
1 polymer ?
#
loop_
_entity_poly.entity_id
_entity_poly.type
_entity_poly.pdbx_seq_one_letter_code
_entity_poly.pdbx_strand_id
1 'polypeptide(L)'
;MDSLRSIVWSLTRTAAIVAPLGIALYLLLAWLAGRPDMPFWWTVFLTAPSGGFLGYHLLDSIRTGQVSVGRQAIERARQPVAYGMWTAWFSTMTILFLTLFVHAAIRLMAG
;
A
#
# COMPACT_ATOMS: atom_id res chain seq x y z
N MET A 1 -14.20 15.88 -18.14
CA MET A 1 -13.65 16.21 -16.80
C MET A 1 -14.13 15.23 -15.71
N ASP A 2 -15.19 14.45 -15.96
CA ASP A 2 -15.76 13.53 -14.95
C ASP A 2 -14.85 12.36 -14.57
N SER A 3 -13.98 11.92 -15.49
CA SER A 3 -13.03 10.82 -15.24
C SER A 3 -11.91 11.17 -14.26
N LEU A 4 -11.46 12.43 -14.19
CA LEU A 4 -10.36 12.80 -13.29
C LEU A 4 -10.88 12.97 -11.86
N ARG A 5 -12.08 13.55 -11.72
CA ARG A 5 -12.78 13.64 -10.44
C ARG A 5 -13.05 12.24 -9.85
N SER A 6 -13.46 11.27 -10.67
CA SER A 6 -13.71 9.91 -10.19
C SER A 6 -12.42 9.20 -9.73
N ILE A 7 -11.30 9.37 -10.45
CA ILE A 7 -10.00 8.81 -10.05
C ILE A 7 -9.52 9.43 -8.73
N VAL A 8 -9.54 10.76 -8.62
CA VAL A 8 -9.16 11.47 -7.39
C VAL A 8 -10.03 11.03 -6.22
N TRP A 9 -11.35 10.97 -6.42
CA TRP A 9 -12.28 10.51 -5.39
C TRP A 9 -11.97 9.08 -4.93
N SER A 10 -11.66 8.17 -5.86
CA SER A 10 -11.30 6.79 -5.53
C SER A 10 -10.03 6.70 -4.69
N LEU A 11 -8.98 7.45 -5.06
CA LEU A 11 -7.72 7.48 -4.31
C LEU A 11 -7.93 8.07 -2.91
N THR A 12 -8.63 9.19 -2.81
CA THR A 12 -8.95 9.84 -1.53
C THR A 12 -9.77 8.92 -0.62
N ARG A 13 -10.81 8.28 -1.16
CA ARG A 13 -11.64 7.32 -0.40
C ARG A 13 -10.80 6.16 0.11
N THR A 14 -9.90 5.64 -0.70
CA THR A 14 -9.02 4.53 -0.31
C THR A 14 -8.08 4.97 0.83
N ALA A 15 -7.43 6.13 0.69
CA ALA A 15 -6.57 6.70 1.72
C ALA A 15 -7.33 6.93 3.05
N ALA A 16 -8.54 7.49 2.97
CA ALA A 16 -9.38 7.80 4.12
C ALA A 16 -9.86 6.55 4.87
N ILE A 17 -9.92 5.37 4.22
CA ILE A 17 -10.28 4.10 4.88
C ILE A 17 -9.03 3.41 5.42
N VAL A 18 -7.97 3.30 4.61
CA VAL A 18 -6.77 2.53 4.96
C VAL A 18 -5.99 3.18 6.11
N ALA A 19 -5.86 4.50 6.12
CA ALA A 19 -5.10 5.21 7.15
C ALA A 19 -5.67 5.00 8.58
N PRO A 20 -6.96 5.25 8.86
CA PRO A 20 -7.50 5.04 10.21
C PRO A 20 -7.55 3.56 10.59
N LEU A 21 -7.81 2.64 9.65
CA LEU A 21 -7.75 1.20 9.93
C LEU A 21 -6.34 0.77 10.33
N GLY A 22 -5.30 1.29 9.66
CA GLY A 22 -3.92 1.04 10.01
C GLY A 22 -3.56 1.54 11.41
N ILE A 23 -4.00 2.76 11.76
CA ILE A 23 -3.79 3.33 13.10
C ILE A 23 -4.53 2.52 14.17
N ALA A 24 -5.81 2.19 13.94
CA ALA A 24 -6.61 1.42 14.88
C ALA A 24 -6.02 0.02 15.12
N LEU A 25 -5.57 -0.65 14.05
CA LEU A 25 -4.89 -1.93 14.15
C LEU A 25 -3.59 -1.82 14.96
N TYR A 26 -2.77 -0.79 14.70
CA TYR A 26 -1.54 -0.57 15.46
C TYR A 26 -1.82 -0.39 16.95
N LEU A 27 -2.79 0.46 17.31
CA LEU A 27 -3.17 0.70 18.70
C LEU A 27 -3.76 -0.53 19.37
N LEU A 28 -4.60 -1.30 18.66
CA LEU A 28 -5.17 -2.55 19.16
C LEU A 28 -4.07 -3.57 19.45
N LEU A 29 -3.10 -3.73 18.55
CA LEU A 29 -1.99 -4.66 18.72
C LEU A 29 -1.07 -4.23 19.87
N ALA A 30 -0.80 -2.93 20.01
CA ALA A 30 -0.06 -2.40 21.15
C ALA A 30 -0.78 -2.67 22.48
N TRP A 31 -2.11 -2.55 22.50
CA TRP A 31 -2.93 -2.83 23.68
C TRP A 31 -3.00 -4.32 24.01
N LEU A 32 -3.27 -5.19 23.02
CA LEU A 32 -3.40 -6.64 23.21
C LEU A 32 -2.09 -7.31 23.64
N ALA A 33 -0.96 -6.79 23.16
CA ALA A 33 0.31 -7.49 23.30
C ALA A 33 0.88 -7.44 24.72
N GLY A 34 0.64 -6.38 25.49
CA GLY A 34 1.33 -6.12 26.77
C GLY A 34 2.86 -6.16 26.69
N ARG A 35 3.42 -6.24 25.47
CA ARG A 35 4.84 -6.42 25.13
C ARG A 35 5.20 -5.38 24.08
N PRO A 36 6.28 -4.62 24.27
CA PRO A 36 6.66 -3.54 23.37
C PRO A 36 7.01 -4.01 21.95
N ASP A 37 7.37 -5.29 21.76
CA ASP A 37 7.91 -5.78 20.50
C ASP A 37 6.86 -6.37 19.54
N MET A 38 5.68 -6.73 20.06
CA MET A 38 4.64 -7.42 19.28
C MET A 38 4.05 -6.58 18.14
N PRO A 39 3.85 -5.25 18.28
CA PRO A 39 3.43 -4.40 17.16
C PRO A 39 4.40 -4.47 15.96
N PHE A 40 5.70 -4.64 16.22
CA PHE A 40 6.70 -4.77 15.15
C PHE A 40 6.61 -6.13 14.46
N TRP A 41 6.43 -7.22 15.20
CA TRP A 41 6.18 -8.55 14.62
C TRP A 41 4.96 -8.55 13.68
N TRP A 42 3.86 -7.94 14.12
CA TRP A 42 2.67 -7.80 13.29
C TRP A 42 2.88 -6.88 12.10
N THR A 43 3.64 -5.80 12.27
CA THR A 43 4.00 -4.91 11.17
C THR A 43 4.76 -5.70 10.11
N VAL A 44 5.77 -6.49 10.47
CA VAL A 44 6.50 -7.38 9.54
C VAL A 44 5.55 -8.36 8.86
N PHE A 45 4.71 -9.05 9.63
CA PHE A 45 3.78 -10.06 9.13
C PHE A 45 2.77 -9.51 8.11
N LEU A 46 2.28 -8.29 8.32
CA LEU A 46 1.30 -7.66 7.42
C LEU A 46 1.96 -6.97 6.23
N THR A 47 3.09 -6.29 6.47
CA THR A 47 3.73 -5.46 5.44
C THR A 47 4.53 -6.27 4.42
N ALA A 48 5.12 -7.41 4.82
CA ALA A 48 5.88 -8.26 3.90
C ALA A 48 5.03 -8.83 2.75
N PRO A 49 3.91 -9.57 2.99
CA PRO A 49 3.11 -10.11 1.90
C PRO A 49 2.41 -9.01 1.10
N SER A 50 1.91 -7.98 1.77
CA SER A 50 1.22 -6.86 1.12
C SER A 50 2.16 -6.02 0.26
N GLY A 51 3.36 -5.72 0.77
CA GLY A 51 4.40 -4.99 0.04
C GLY A 51 4.93 -5.80 -1.15
N GLY A 52 5.12 -7.11 -0.98
CA GLY A 52 5.48 -8.01 -2.08
C GLY A 52 4.42 -8.08 -3.17
N PHE A 53 3.14 -8.19 -2.79
CA PHE A 53 2.02 -8.17 -3.72
C PHE A 53 1.93 -6.85 -4.50
N LEU A 54 2.00 -5.71 -3.81
CA LEU A 54 1.99 -4.38 -4.43
C LEU A 54 3.21 -4.18 -5.35
N GLY A 55 4.40 -4.60 -4.91
CA GLY A 55 5.62 -4.52 -5.68
C GLY A 55 5.58 -5.38 -6.95
N TYR A 56 5.02 -6.59 -6.87
CA TYR A 56 4.78 -7.43 -8.04
C TYR A 56 3.86 -6.74 -9.05
N HIS A 57 2.71 -6.23 -8.60
CA HIS A 57 1.77 -5.52 -9.48
C HIS A 57 2.36 -4.24 -10.07
N LEU A 58 3.19 -3.52 -9.31
CA LEU A 58 3.90 -2.36 -9.80
C LEU A 58 4.87 -2.74 -10.92
N LEU A 59 5.72 -3.74 -10.71
CA LEU A 59 6.67 -4.23 -11.71
C LEU A 59 5.95 -4.76 -12.95
N ASP A 60 4.89 -5.53 -12.76
CA ASP A 60 4.05 -6.02 -13.85
C ASP A 60 3.45 -4.86 -14.65
N SER A 61 2.92 -3.84 -13.98
CA SER A 61 2.34 -2.67 -14.67
C SER A 61 3.34 -1.86 -15.47
N ILE A 62 4.60 -1.80 -15.02
CA ILE A 62 5.70 -1.17 -15.76
C ILE A 62 6.03 -1.99 -17.01
N ARG A 63 6.05 -3.33 -16.90
CA ARG A 63 6.35 -4.26 -17.99
C ARG A 63 5.26 -4.31 -19.05
N THR A 64 4.01 -4.45 -18.63
CA THR A 64 2.85 -4.63 -19.53
C THR A 64 2.27 -3.30 -20.02
N GLY A 65 2.59 -2.20 -19.32
CA GLY A 65 1.94 -0.91 -19.55
C GLY A 65 0.47 -0.90 -19.11
N GLN A 66 0.06 -1.85 -18.25
CA GLN A 66 -1.31 -1.96 -17.74
C GLN A 66 -1.31 -2.02 -16.22
N VAL A 67 -2.14 -1.22 -15.55
CA VAL A 67 -2.32 -1.33 -14.10
C VAL A 67 -3.70 -1.90 -13.79
N SER A 68 -3.73 -2.99 -13.04
CA SER A 68 -4.97 -3.65 -12.63
C SER A 68 -5.55 -2.97 -11.38
N VAL A 69 -6.76 -2.43 -11.50
CA VAL A 69 -7.48 -1.75 -10.42
C VAL A 69 -8.86 -2.39 -10.29
N GLY A 70 -9.06 -3.16 -9.23
CA GLY A 70 -10.30 -3.92 -9.03
C GLY A 70 -10.53 -4.93 -10.16
N ARG A 71 -11.61 -4.75 -10.93
CA ARG A 71 -11.96 -5.60 -12.08
C ARG A 71 -11.54 -5.02 -13.43
N GLN A 72 -10.81 -3.91 -13.44
CA GLN A 72 -10.47 -3.19 -14.67
C GLN A 72 -8.96 -3.11 -14.85
N ALA A 73 -8.51 -3.30 -16.10
CA ALA A 73 -7.14 -3.01 -16.52
C ALA A 73 -7.09 -1.61 -17.11
N ILE A 74 -6.24 -0.75 -16.56
CA ILE A 74 -6.01 0.61 -17.06
C ILE A 74 -4.76 0.59 -17.91
N GLU A 75 -4.92 0.78 -19.21
CA GLU A 75 -3.83 0.75 -20.19
C GLU A 75 -3.18 2.14 -20.36
N ARG A 76 -1.85 2.18 -20.35
CA ARG A 76 -1.07 3.42 -20.56
C ARG A 76 -1.41 4.12 -21.87
N ALA A 77 -1.61 3.36 -22.96
CA ALA A 77 -1.88 3.90 -24.29
C ALA A 77 -3.27 4.56 -24.41
N ARG A 78 -4.27 4.03 -23.69
CA ARG A 78 -5.65 4.54 -23.75
C ARG A 78 -5.93 5.60 -22.69
N GLN A 79 -5.35 5.44 -21.50
CA GLN A 79 -5.64 6.25 -20.32
C GLN A 79 -4.35 6.65 -19.59
N PRO A 80 -3.46 7.44 -20.22
CA PRO A 80 -2.12 7.71 -19.69
C PRO A 80 -2.12 8.42 -18.34
N VAL A 81 -3.06 9.33 -18.12
CA VAL A 81 -3.20 10.06 -16.85
C VAL A 81 -3.65 9.11 -15.73
N ALA A 82 -4.68 8.29 -15.98
CA ALA A 82 -5.18 7.33 -15.00
C ALA A 82 -4.10 6.28 -14.67
N TYR A 83 -3.42 5.77 -15.70
CA TYR A 83 -2.29 4.86 -15.55
C TYR A 83 -1.21 5.49 -14.66
N GLY A 84 -0.80 6.74 -14.93
CA GLY A 84 0.20 7.45 -14.14
C GLY A 84 -0.19 7.63 -12.68
N MET A 85 -1.43 8.05 -12.40
CA MET A 85 -1.92 8.24 -11.03
C MET A 85 -1.98 6.94 -10.24
N TRP A 86 -2.48 5.86 -10.83
CA TRP A 86 -2.54 4.56 -10.17
C TRP A 86 -1.15 3.97 -9.98
N THR A 87 -0.28 4.04 -10.99
CA THR A 87 1.10 3.60 -10.87
C THR A 87 1.82 4.36 -9.75
N ALA A 88 1.63 5.69 -9.65
CA ALA A 88 2.17 6.49 -8.56
C ALA A 88 1.62 6.07 -7.20
N TRP A 89 0.32 5.78 -7.10
CA TRP A 89 -0.30 5.28 -5.86
C TRP A 89 0.28 3.93 -5.43
N PHE A 90 0.37 2.95 -6.33
CA PHE A 90 0.98 1.64 -6.06
C PHE A 90 2.46 1.78 -5.67
N SER A 91 3.22 2.66 -6.33
CA SER A 91 4.60 2.98 -5.95
C SER A 91 4.71 3.51 -4.53
N THR A 92 3.90 4.51 -4.18
CA THR A 92 3.88 5.09 -2.83
C THR A 92 3.55 4.05 -1.78
N MET A 93 2.53 3.21 -2.01
CA MET A 93 2.18 2.13 -1.09
C MET A 93 3.31 1.10 -0.98
N THR A 94 3.93 0.71 -2.09
CA THR A 94 5.06 -0.25 -2.07
C THR A 94 6.22 0.28 -1.24
N ILE A 95 6.60 1.55 -1.43
CA ILE A 95 7.67 2.20 -0.66
C ILE A 95 7.29 2.25 0.82
N LEU A 96 6.08 2.70 1.14
CA LEU A 96 5.63 2.81 2.53
C LEU A 96 5.65 1.45 3.24
N PHE A 97 5.17 0.39 2.59
CA PHE A 97 5.19 -0.95 3.14
C PHE A 97 6.62 -1.48 3.32
N LEU A 98 7.51 -1.24 2.36
CA LEU A 98 8.92 -1.59 2.48
C LEU A 98 9.59 -0.83 3.64
N THR A 99 9.33 0.47 3.77
CA THR A 99 9.87 1.28 4.87
C THR A 99 9.38 0.78 6.23
N LEU A 100 8.08 0.50 6.37
CA LEU A 100 7.52 -0.05 7.60
C LEU A 100 8.09 -1.43 7.92
N PHE A 101 8.23 -2.30 6.92
CA PHE A 101 8.86 -3.60 7.06
C PHE A 101 10.30 -3.49 7.56
N VAL A 102 11.13 -2.69 6.89
CA VAL A 102 12.54 -2.49 7.26
C VAL A 102 12.64 -1.88 8.66
N HIS A 103 11.83 -0.86 8.96
CA HIS A 103 11.81 -0.24 10.29
C HIS A 103 11.46 -1.25 11.38
N ALA A 104 10.42 -2.06 11.18
CA ALA A 104 10.01 -3.07 12.14
C ALA A 104 11.06 -4.18 12.29
N ALA A 105 11.66 -4.64 11.19
CA ALA A 105 12.73 -5.63 11.23
C ALA A 105 13.96 -5.14 12.01
N ILE A 106 14.38 -3.89 11.79
CA ILE A 106 15.50 -3.29 12.55
C ILE A 106 15.18 -3.24 14.05
N ARG A 107 13.97 -2.85 14.42
CA ARG A 107 13.56 -2.78 15.83
C ARG A 107 13.56 -4.16 16.50
N LEU A 108 13.11 -5.20 15.80
CA LEU A 108 13.13 -6.57 16.29
C LEU A 108 14.53 -7.18 16.40
N MET A 109 15.51 -6.69 15.63
CA MET A 109 16.91 -7.13 15.73
C MET A 109 17.71 -6.40 16.82
N ALA A 110 17.21 -5.23 17.26
CA ALA A 110 17.89 -4.37 18.23
C ALA A 110 17.39 -4.52 19.68
N GLY A 111 16.31 -5.26 19.90
CA GLY A 111 15.77 -5.62 21.21
C GLY A 111 16.06 -7.08 21.54
#